data_AF-A0A3D9BHM4-F1
#
_entry.id   AF-A0A3D9BHM4-F1
#
_cell.length_a   1.000
_cell.length_b   1.000
_cell.length_c   1.000
_cell.angle_alpha   90.00
_cell.angle_beta   90.00
_cell.angle_gamma   90.00
#
_symmetry.space_group_name_H-M   'P 1'
#
loop_
_entity.id
_entity.type
_entity.pdbx_description
1 polymer ?
#
loop_
_entity_poly.entity_id
_entity_poly.type
_entity_poly.pdbx_seq_one_letter_code
_entity_poly.pdbx_strand_id
1 'polypeptide(L)'
;MEQIKELKELNVFLKATLESLSSKITGELVQILNGTAIKMLSGYEKSDIATFNFEYRNEWLSIVFFGSNDRGVTITEDISLLFHEINEYTAKLQDVMDEVDEMEEEWEGDTEEWEDMMEEYREEQESFYGDWFINCWQEAQNLTQSITPTYWSDDFDLGLELHTSEIVEINKNQSNIRYYSH
;
A
#
# COMPACT_ATOMS: atom_id res chain seq x y z
N MET A 1 -27.54 9.39 -4.72
CA MET A 1 -26.90 10.60 -5.25
C MET A 1 -26.03 10.21 -6.43
N GLU A 2 -25.86 11.08 -7.43
CA GLU A 2 -25.12 10.76 -8.66
C GLU A 2 -23.62 10.57 -8.38
N GLN A 3 -23.04 11.41 -7.52
CA GLN A 3 -21.64 11.39 -7.11
C GLN A 3 -21.25 10.12 -6.34
N ILE A 4 -22.12 9.58 -5.50
CA ILE A 4 -21.91 8.27 -4.89
C ILE A 4 -21.87 7.15 -5.92
N LYS A 5 -22.66 7.25 -6.99
CA LYS A 5 -22.59 6.28 -8.09
C LYS A 5 -21.26 6.40 -8.82
N GLU A 6 -20.75 7.62 -8.99
CA GLU A 6 -19.43 7.89 -9.56
C GLU A 6 -18.30 7.36 -8.67
N LEU A 7 -18.38 7.50 -7.34
CA LEU A 7 -17.44 6.88 -6.39
C LEU A 7 -17.41 5.35 -6.56
N LYS A 8 -18.58 4.70 -6.64
CA LYS A 8 -18.63 3.25 -6.89
C LYS A 8 -18.06 2.87 -8.27
N GLU A 9 -18.29 3.68 -9.29
CA GLU A 9 -17.68 3.50 -10.62
C GLU A 9 -16.16 3.70 -10.59
N LEU A 10 -15.65 4.62 -9.76
CA LEU A 10 -14.22 4.80 -9.51
C LEU A 10 -13.61 3.56 -8.85
N ASN A 11 -14.28 2.93 -7.89
CA ASN A 11 -13.81 1.67 -7.30
C ASN A 11 -13.72 0.54 -8.34
N VAL A 12 -14.66 0.47 -9.29
CA VAL A 12 -14.56 -0.44 -10.44
C VAL A 12 -13.38 -0.11 -11.34
N PHE A 13 -13.14 1.19 -11.60
CA PHE A 13 -12.02 1.65 -12.40
C PHE A 13 -10.66 1.38 -11.71
N LEU A 14 -10.58 1.57 -10.38
CA LEU A 14 -9.42 1.24 -9.57
C LEU A 14 -9.07 -0.23 -9.73
N LYS A 15 -10.05 -1.11 -9.49
CA LYS A 15 -9.87 -2.56 -9.59
C LYS A 15 -9.35 -2.97 -10.96
N ALA A 16 -9.93 -2.45 -12.05
CA ALA A 16 -9.47 -2.74 -13.40
C ALA A 16 -8.03 -2.22 -13.65
N THR A 17 -7.70 -1.05 -13.11
CA THR A 17 -6.36 -0.47 -13.21
C THR A 17 -5.34 -1.34 -12.48
N LEU A 18 -5.63 -1.73 -11.23
CA LEU A 18 -4.79 -2.63 -10.44
C LEU A 18 -4.57 -3.97 -11.14
N GLU A 19 -5.65 -4.61 -11.63
CA GLU A 19 -5.57 -5.87 -12.41
C GLU A 19 -4.66 -5.74 -13.65
N SER A 20 -4.68 -4.60 -14.33
CA SER A 20 -3.80 -4.34 -15.48
C SER A 20 -2.31 -4.20 -15.10
N LEU A 21 -2.03 -3.82 -13.85
CA LEU A 21 -0.69 -3.61 -13.31
C LEU A 21 -0.11 -4.85 -12.65
N SER A 22 -0.92 -5.88 -12.36
CA SER A 22 -0.49 -7.06 -11.61
C SER A 22 0.79 -7.69 -12.16
N SER A 23 0.88 -7.91 -13.48
CA SER A 23 2.07 -8.53 -14.08
C SER A 23 3.35 -7.69 -13.89
N LYS A 24 3.22 -6.36 -13.97
CA LYS A 24 4.35 -5.45 -13.75
C LYS A 24 4.79 -5.51 -12.28
N ILE A 25 3.83 -5.39 -11.37
CA ILE A 25 4.08 -5.33 -9.92
C ILE A 25 4.63 -6.66 -9.40
N THR A 26 4.07 -7.79 -9.83
CA THR A 26 4.66 -9.12 -9.57
C THR A 26 6.11 -9.18 -10.06
N GLY A 27 6.42 -8.63 -11.24
CA GLY A 27 7.79 -8.56 -11.76
C GLY A 27 8.75 -7.72 -10.91
N GLU A 28 8.30 -6.57 -10.40
CA GLU A 28 9.07 -5.72 -9.49
C GLU A 28 9.28 -6.41 -8.13
N LEU A 29 8.23 -7.04 -7.59
CA LEU A 29 8.31 -7.84 -6.36
C LEU A 29 9.29 -9.01 -6.51
N VAL A 30 9.32 -9.71 -7.66
CA VAL A 30 10.31 -10.75 -7.93
C VAL A 30 11.74 -10.21 -7.86
N GLN A 31 11.99 -8.99 -8.34
CA GLN A 31 13.33 -8.37 -8.24
C GLN A 31 13.68 -7.99 -6.80
N ILE A 32 12.70 -7.51 -6.03
CA ILE A 32 12.87 -7.21 -4.60
C ILE A 32 13.17 -8.48 -3.82
N LEU A 33 12.35 -9.53 -3.98
CA LEU A 33 12.48 -10.80 -3.24
C LEU A 33 13.77 -11.55 -3.58
N ASN A 34 14.28 -11.44 -4.82
CA ASN A 34 15.62 -11.93 -5.19
C ASN A 34 16.76 -11.02 -4.72
N GLY A 35 16.44 -9.86 -4.14
CA GLY A 35 17.38 -8.85 -3.70
C GLY A 35 18.11 -8.12 -4.83
N THR A 36 17.70 -8.26 -6.10
CA THR A 36 18.39 -7.63 -7.23
C THR A 36 18.08 -6.14 -7.36
N ALA A 37 16.90 -5.72 -6.91
CA ALA A 37 16.50 -4.31 -6.85
C ALA A 37 16.98 -3.60 -5.56
N ILE A 38 17.36 -4.34 -4.52
CA ILE A 38 17.66 -3.78 -3.20
C ILE A 38 19.04 -3.09 -3.19
N LYS A 39 19.06 -1.83 -2.77
CA LYS A 39 20.26 -1.06 -2.45
C LYS A 39 20.43 -0.93 -0.95
N MET A 40 21.61 -1.28 -0.45
CA MET A 40 21.94 -1.23 0.98
C MET A 40 22.41 0.18 1.38
N LEU A 41 22.07 0.61 2.59
CA LEU A 41 22.71 1.76 3.23
C LEU A 41 24.16 1.43 3.62
N SER A 42 24.99 2.48 3.73
CA SER A 42 26.42 2.32 4.02
C SER A 42 26.66 1.56 5.34
N GLY A 43 27.49 0.52 5.26
CA GLY A 43 27.87 -0.29 6.42
C GLY A 43 27.01 -1.54 6.67
N TYR A 44 26.05 -1.81 5.77
CA TYR A 44 25.22 -3.01 5.81
C TYR A 44 25.40 -3.88 4.56
N GLU A 45 25.20 -5.18 4.72
CA GLU A 45 25.21 -6.18 3.67
C GLU A 45 23.82 -6.83 3.52
N LYS A 46 23.54 -7.45 2.37
CA LYS A 46 22.23 -8.08 2.11
C LYS A 46 21.89 -9.17 3.13
N SER A 47 22.89 -9.85 3.68
CA SER A 47 22.71 -10.86 4.72
C SER A 47 22.25 -10.29 6.06
N ASP A 48 22.35 -8.97 6.27
CA ASP A 48 21.88 -8.30 7.48
C ASP A 48 20.36 -8.08 7.45
N ILE A 49 19.70 -8.29 6.30
CA ILE A 49 18.26 -8.15 6.17
C ILE A 49 17.60 -9.32 6.91
N ALA A 50 16.84 -8.99 7.95
CA ALA A 50 16.02 -9.93 8.70
C ALA A 50 14.57 -9.92 8.20
N THR A 51 14.07 -8.78 7.75
CA THR A 51 12.67 -8.62 7.32
C THR A 51 12.55 -7.72 6.09
N PHE A 52 11.52 -8.01 5.29
CA PHE A 52 11.01 -7.13 4.25
C PHE A 52 9.75 -6.44 4.75
N ASN A 53 9.60 -5.15 4.45
CA ASN A 53 8.48 -4.35 4.89
C ASN A 53 7.91 -3.62 3.69
N PHE A 54 6.59 -3.67 3.54
CA PHE A 54 5.82 -2.94 2.55
C PHE A 54 4.81 -2.07 3.28
N GLU A 55 4.87 -0.77 3.02
CA GLU A 55 3.96 0.21 3.60
C GLU A 55 3.07 0.82 2.53
N TYR A 56 1.77 0.74 2.75
CA TYR A 56 0.79 1.42 1.93
C TYR A 56 0.65 2.89 2.36
N ARG A 57 0.85 3.79 1.41
CA ARG A 57 0.67 5.23 1.62
C ARG A 57 -0.63 5.67 0.96
N ASN A 58 -1.71 5.59 1.74
CA ASN A 58 -3.08 5.94 1.32
C ASN A 58 -3.16 7.26 0.54
N GLU A 59 -2.54 8.33 1.06
CA GLU A 59 -2.55 9.66 0.43
C GLU A 59 -2.02 9.68 -1.02
N TRP A 60 -1.08 8.78 -1.32
CA TRP A 60 -0.39 8.72 -2.61
C TRP A 60 -0.76 7.47 -3.41
N LEU A 61 -1.63 6.63 -2.84
CA LEU A 61 -2.00 5.32 -3.36
C LEU A 61 -0.75 4.51 -3.82
N SER A 62 0.33 4.61 -3.03
CA SER A 62 1.64 4.05 -3.39
C SER A 62 2.11 3.06 -2.33
N ILE A 63 3.04 2.19 -2.70
CA ILE A 63 3.64 1.23 -1.75
C ILE A 63 5.11 1.54 -1.63
N VAL A 64 5.62 1.56 -0.41
CA VAL A 64 7.06 1.70 -0.17
C VAL A 64 7.60 0.43 0.44
N PHE A 65 8.64 -0.10 -0.20
CA PHE A 65 9.42 -1.21 0.29
C PHE A 65 10.68 -0.72 1.02
N PHE A 66 11.04 -1.39 2.12
CA PHE A 66 12.35 -1.29 2.76
C PHE A 66 12.70 -2.58 3.53
N GLY A 67 14.00 -2.86 3.63
CA GLY A 67 14.55 -3.97 4.41
C GLY A 67 15.05 -3.52 5.77
N SER A 68 14.76 -4.32 6.81
CA SER A 68 15.19 -4.06 8.19
C SER A 68 16.05 -5.20 8.74
N ASN A 69 16.95 -4.88 9.66
CA ASN A 69 17.75 -5.87 10.38
C ASN A 69 17.02 -6.46 11.60
N ASP A 70 17.67 -7.37 12.31
CA ASP A 70 17.14 -8.05 13.50
C ASP A 70 16.84 -7.11 14.70
N ARG A 71 17.35 -5.88 14.67
CA ARG A 71 17.05 -4.82 15.64
C ARG A 71 15.91 -3.92 15.20
N GLY A 72 15.30 -4.17 14.04
CA GLY A 72 14.24 -3.33 13.49
C GLY A 72 14.73 -2.00 12.92
N VAL A 73 16.02 -1.90 12.56
CA VAL A 73 16.56 -0.70 11.90
C VAL A 73 16.42 -0.88 10.39
N THR A 74 15.89 0.13 9.70
CA THR A 74 15.89 0.19 8.24
C THR A 74 17.33 0.29 7.72
N ILE A 75 17.73 -0.64 6.84
CA ILE A 75 19.10 -0.77 6.34
C ILE A 75 19.22 -0.72 4.80
N THR A 76 18.11 -0.46 4.11
CA THR A 76 18.07 -0.29 2.65
C THR A 76 17.63 1.11 2.27
N GLU A 77 17.90 1.52 1.04
CA GLU A 77 17.13 2.61 0.42
C GLU A 77 15.67 2.17 0.22
N ASP A 78 14.74 3.13 0.25
CA ASP A 78 13.33 2.90 -0.05
C ASP A 78 13.15 2.58 -1.54
N ILE A 79 12.20 1.70 -1.85
CA ILE A 79 11.72 1.47 -3.22
C ILE A 79 10.24 1.82 -3.27
N SER A 80 9.89 2.86 -4.01
CA SER A 80 8.50 3.22 -4.28
C SER A 80 7.96 2.40 -5.44
N LEU A 81 6.88 1.68 -5.19
CA LEU A 81 6.05 1.00 -6.16
C LEU A 81 4.78 1.83 -6.40
N LEU A 82 4.21 1.70 -7.60
CA LEU A 82 2.95 2.35 -8.01
C LEU A 82 2.92 3.89 -8.06
N PHE A 83 4.00 4.58 -7.71
CA PHE A 83 4.03 6.05 -7.59
C PHE A 83 3.63 6.82 -8.88
N HIS A 84 3.74 6.22 -10.06
CA HIS A 84 3.35 6.85 -11.32
C HIS A 84 2.35 6.02 -12.15
N GLU A 85 1.99 4.84 -11.67
CA GLU A 85 1.29 3.82 -12.43
C GLU A 85 -0.23 4.03 -12.42
N ILE A 86 -0.74 4.75 -11.43
CA ILE A 86 -2.17 4.95 -11.19
C ILE A 86 -2.59 6.43 -11.32
N ASN A 87 -1.74 7.28 -11.90
CA ASN A 87 -1.99 8.72 -12.03
C ASN A 87 -3.34 9.06 -12.68
N GLU A 88 -3.81 8.25 -13.65
CA GLU A 88 -5.12 8.46 -14.28
C GLU A 88 -6.27 8.23 -13.28
N TYR A 89 -6.16 7.20 -12.44
CA TYR A 89 -7.11 6.97 -11.36
C TYR A 89 -7.07 8.10 -10.34
N THR A 90 -5.87 8.50 -9.89
CA THR A 90 -5.71 9.58 -8.92
C THR A 90 -6.28 10.90 -9.43
N ALA A 91 -6.09 11.23 -10.72
CA ALA A 91 -6.68 12.43 -11.31
C ALA A 91 -8.21 12.40 -11.31
N LYS A 92 -8.82 11.27 -11.73
CA LYS A 92 -10.28 11.12 -11.73
C LYS A 92 -10.87 11.08 -10.32
N LEU A 93 -10.14 10.49 -9.37
CA LEU A 93 -10.54 10.49 -7.97
C LEU A 93 -10.59 11.92 -7.43
N GLN A 94 -9.57 12.73 -7.72
CA GLN A 94 -9.56 14.13 -7.31
C GLN A 94 -10.76 14.90 -7.87
N ASP A 95 -11.04 14.74 -9.18
CA ASP A 95 -12.18 15.42 -9.82
C ASP A 95 -13.51 15.07 -9.13
N VAL A 96 -13.74 13.79 -8.80
CA VAL A 96 -14.97 13.36 -8.11
C VAL A 96 -14.98 13.80 -6.64
N MET A 97 -13.85 13.75 -5.94
CA MET A 97 -13.76 14.16 -4.54
C MET A 97 -14.01 15.66 -4.37
N ASP A 98 -13.55 16.51 -5.29
CA ASP A 98 -13.85 17.95 -5.27
C ASP A 98 -15.38 18.19 -5.32
N GLU A 99 -16.12 17.43 -6.14
CA GLU A 99 -17.58 17.52 -6.20
C GLU A 99 -18.28 16.93 -4.96
N VAL A 100 -17.73 15.85 -4.39
CA VAL A 100 -18.23 15.21 -3.17
C VAL A 100 -18.08 16.14 -1.96
N ASP A 101 -16.95 16.84 -1.86
CA ASP A 101 -16.68 17.82 -0.80
C ASP A 101 -17.65 19.01 -0.90
N GLU A 102 -17.89 19.54 -2.11
CA GLU A 102 -18.90 20.59 -2.34
C GLU A 102 -20.30 20.12 -1.93
N MET A 103 -20.66 18.87 -2.21
CA MET A 103 -21.93 18.29 -1.80
C MET A 103 -22.07 18.12 -0.29
N GLU A 104 -21.01 17.73 0.41
CA GLU A 104 -21.00 17.59 1.86
C GLU A 104 -21.26 18.94 2.54
N GLU A 105 -20.65 20.01 2.03
CA GLU A 105 -20.87 21.37 2.54
C GLU A 105 -22.33 21.84 2.37
N GLU A 106 -22.99 21.43 1.28
CA GLU A 106 -24.38 21.78 0.98
C GLU A 106 -25.40 20.77 1.54
N TRP A 107 -24.94 19.69 2.17
CA TRP A 107 -25.81 18.60 2.63
C TRP A 107 -26.67 19.04 3.83
N GLU A 108 -27.97 19.20 3.60
CA GLU A 108 -28.96 19.46 4.66
C GLU A 108 -29.54 18.18 5.28
N GLY A 109 -29.06 17.00 4.87
CA GLY A 109 -29.53 15.69 5.33
C GLY A 109 -28.89 15.22 6.63
N ASP A 110 -29.12 13.96 6.98
CA ASP A 110 -28.44 13.34 8.14
C ASP A 110 -26.96 13.15 7.81
N THR A 111 -26.07 13.64 8.67
CA THR A 111 -24.62 13.51 8.50
C THR A 111 -24.17 12.07 8.72
N GLU A 112 -24.89 11.29 9.53
CA GLU A 112 -24.57 9.88 9.81
C GLU A 112 -24.72 9.03 8.53
N GLU A 113 -25.75 9.28 7.71
CA GLU A 113 -25.93 8.57 6.43
C GLU A 113 -24.79 8.88 5.43
N TRP A 114 -24.29 10.12 5.43
CA TRP A 114 -23.15 10.51 4.57
C TRP A 114 -21.85 9.85 5.03
N GLU A 115 -21.58 9.91 6.35
CA GLU A 115 -20.40 9.30 6.96
C GLU A 115 -20.33 7.79 6.68
N ASP A 116 -21.44 7.07 6.89
CA ASP A 116 -21.56 5.63 6.62
C ASP A 116 -21.25 5.29 5.14
N MET A 117 -21.76 6.09 4.20
CA MET A 117 -21.55 5.85 2.77
C MET A 117 -20.10 6.08 2.36
N MET A 118 -19.45 7.09 2.92
CA MET A 118 -18.04 7.38 2.66
C MET A 118 -17.12 6.36 3.33
N GLU A 119 -17.50 5.83 4.50
CA GLU A 119 -16.84 4.69 5.13
C GLU A 119 -16.92 3.45 4.24
N GLU A 120 -18.11 3.05 3.78
CA GLU A 120 -18.29 1.90 2.87
C GLU A 120 -17.42 2.03 1.62
N TYR A 121 -17.37 3.23 1.02
CA TYR A 121 -16.54 3.48 -0.16
C TYR A 121 -15.04 3.28 0.11
N ARG A 122 -14.54 3.81 1.23
CA ARG A 122 -13.12 3.72 1.61
C ARG A 122 -12.73 2.30 2.00
N GLU A 123 -13.57 1.60 2.76
CA GLU A 123 -13.35 0.20 3.12
C GLU A 123 -13.24 -0.70 1.87
N GLU A 124 -14.11 -0.47 0.87
CA GLU A 124 -14.06 -1.20 -0.40
C GLU A 124 -12.78 -0.90 -1.18
N GLN A 125 -12.37 0.39 -1.23
CA GLN A 125 -11.14 0.82 -1.88
C GLN A 125 -9.89 0.16 -1.25
N GLU A 126 -9.81 0.19 0.07
CA GLU A 126 -8.72 -0.39 0.85
C GLU A 126 -8.65 -1.91 0.67
N SER A 127 -9.80 -2.59 0.72
CA SER A 127 -9.89 -4.04 0.50
C SER A 127 -9.40 -4.42 -0.89
N PHE A 128 -9.81 -3.70 -1.95
CA PHE A 128 -9.34 -4.00 -3.31
C PHE A 128 -7.83 -3.83 -3.45
N TYR A 129 -7.27 -2.79 -2.85
CA TYR A 129 -5.84 -2.54 -2.92
C TYR A 129 -5.03 -3.58 -2.14
N GLY A 130 -5.44 -3.88 -0.91
CA GLY A 130 -4.81 -4.88 -0.06
C GLY A 130 -4.85 -6.28 -0.68
N ASP A 131 -6.03 -6.74 -1.10
CA ASP A 131 -6.19 -8.05 -1.73
C ASP A 131 -5.36 -8.16 -3.01
N TRP A 132 -5.40 -7.13 -3.86
CA TRP A 132 -4.62 -7.10 -5.08
C TRP A 132 -3.11 -7.19 -4.82
N PHE A 133 -2.59 -6.41 -3.87
CA PHE A 133 -1.17 -6.42 -3.54
C PHE A 133 -0.74 -7.77 -2.98
N ILE A 134 -1.50 -8.32 -2.03
CA ILE A 134 -1.23 -9.62 -1.42
C ILE A 134 -1.18 -10.71 -2.49
N ASN A 135 -2.10 -10.71 -3.46
CA ASN A 135 -2.09 -11.65 -4.57
C ASN A 135 -0.81 -11.53 -5.42
N CYS A 136 -0.40 -10.31 -5.77
CA CYS A 136 0.85 -10.08 -6.51
C CYS A 136 2.08 -10.54 -5.72
N TRP A 137 2.12 -10.27 -4.41
CA TRP A 137 3.18 -10.72 -3.52
C TRP A 137 3.22 -12.24 -3.41
N GLN A 138 2.08 -12.92 -3.24
CA GLN A 138 2.00 -14.38 -3.18
C GLN A 138 2.50 -15.01 -4.48
N GLU A 139 2.16 -14.44 -5.64
CA GLU A 139 2.69 -14.90 -6.92
C GLU A 139 4.22 -14.75 -6.99
N ALA A 140 4.74 -13.57 -6.61
CA ALA A 140 6.17 -13.32 -6.58
C ALA A 140 6.92 -14.23 -5.58
N GLN A 141 6.32 -14.50 -4.42
CA GLN A 141 6.84 -15.40 -3.39
C GLN A 141 6.90 -16.84 -3.90
N ASN A 142 5.89 -17.30 -4.63
CA ASN A 142 5.89 -18.61 -5.28
C ASN A 142 6.97 -18.71 -6.37
N LEU A 143 7.24 -17.64 -7.12
CA LEU A 143 8.27 -17.64 -8.18
C LEU A 143 9.69 -17.62 -7.62
N THR A 144 9.91 -16.96 -6.48
CA THR A 144 11.24 -16.77 -5.88
C THR A 144 11.55 -17.77 -4.78
N GLN A 145 10.52 -18.40 -4.19
CA GLN A 145 10.62 -19.23 -2.99
C GLN A 145 11.28 -18.46 -1.83
N SER A 146 11.10 -17.13 -1.79
CA SER A 146 11.60 -16.30 -0.70
C SER A 146 10.95 -16.72 0.62
N ILE A 147 11.78 -16.88 1.64
CA ILE A 147 11.37 -17.21 3.01
C ILE A 147 11.64 -16.05 3.98
N THR A 148 12.08 -14.90 3.47
CA THR A 148 12.33 -13.72 4.30
C THR A 148 10.99 -13.24 4.87
N PRO A 149 10.84 -13.15 6.21
CA PRO A 149 9.65 -12.60 6.84
C PRO A 149 9.25 -11.28 6.19
N THR A 150 7.99 -11.17 5.78
CA THR A 150 7.50 -10.02 5.04
C THR A 150 6.28 -9.44 5.71
N TYR A 151 6.30 -8.14 5.97
CA TYR A 151 5.23 -7.41 6.63
C TYR A 151 4.59 -6.42 5.66
N TRP A 152 3.27 -6.33 5.71
CA TRP A 152 2.45 -5.32 5.05
C TRP A 152 1.78 -4.45 6.11
N SER A 153 1.87 -3.13 5.99
CA SER A 153 1.16 -2.22 6.87
C SER A 153 0.57 -1.02 6.14
N ASP A 154 -0.57 -0.58 6.63
CA ASP A 154 -1.30 0.65 6.30
C ASP A 154 -1.12 1.72 7.39
N ASP A 155 -0.70 1.29 8.59
CA ASP A 155 -0.41 2.11 9.77
C ASP A 155 1.02 1.84 10.31
N PHE A 156 1.49 2.70 11.21
CA PHE A 156 2.80 2.60 11.82
C PHE A 156 2.89 1.39 12.77
N ASP A 157 1.90 1.16 13.64
CA ASP A 157 2.12 0.30 14.81
C ASP A 157 1.74 -1.18 14.62
N LEU A 158 0.88 -1.48 13.65
CA LEU A 158 0.39 -2.82 13.34
C LEU A 158 0.61 -3.15 11.86
N GLY A 159 0.68 -4.43 11.56
CA GLY A 159 0.46 -4.89 10.20
C GLY A 159 0.45 -6.40 10.07
N LEU A 160 0.27 -6.85 8.83
CA LEU A 160 0.06 -8.23 8.45
C LEU A 160 1.39 -8.90 8.11
N GLU A 161 1.74 -9.97 8.83
CA GLU A 161 2.79 -10.88 8.37
C GLU A 161 2.24 -11.71 7.20
N LEU A 162 2.83 -11.58 6.02
CA LEU A 162 2.24 -12.06 4.78
C LEU A 162 2.34 -13.58 4.60
N HIS A 163 3.27 -14.27 5.27
CA HIS A 163 3.38 -15.74 5.20
C HIS A 163 2.35 -16.45 6.10
N THR A 164 2.09 -15.95 7.30
CA THR A 164 1.18 -16.52 8.29
C THR A 164 -0.20 -15.90 8.25
N SER A 165 -0.33 -14.72 7.61
CA SER A 165 -1.53 -13.88 7.63
C SER A 165 -1.95 -13.48 9.04
N GLU A 166 -0.98 -13.33 9.96
CA GLU A 166 -1.22 -12.88 11.33
C GLU A 166 -0.99 -11.37 11.46
N ILE A 167 -1.86 -10.70 12.21
CA ILE A 167 -1.64 -9.30 12.61
C ILE A 167 -0.59 -9.28 13.72
N VAL A 168 0.46 -8.50 13.51
CA VAL A 168 1.57 -8.34 14.45
C VAL A 168 1.84 -6.87 14.72
N GLU A 169 2.42 -6.59 15.89
CA GLU A 169 3.01 -5.27 16.15
C GLU A 169 4.37 -5.19 15.46
N ILE A 170 4.51 -4.27 14.50
CA ILE A 170 5.73 -4.15 13.68
C ILE A 170 6.76 -3.23 14.36
N ASN A 171 6.31 -2.35 15.27
CA ASN A 171 7.10 -1.22 15.78
C ASN A 171 7.58 -1.26 17.25
N LYS A 172 7.32 -2.29 18.07
CA LYS A 172 7.76 -2.26 19.49
C LYS A 172 9.28 -2.11 19.71
N ASN A 173 10.11 -2.38 18.69
CA ASN A 173 11.57 -2.19 18.73
C ASN A 173 12.13 -1.36 17.56
N GLN A 174 11.31 -0.89 16.61
CA GLN A 174 11.81 -0.08 15.50
C GLN A 174 11.98 1.36 15.98
N SER A 175 13.22 1.81 16.13
CA SER A 175 13.56 3.21 16.38
C SER A 175 13.39 4.02 15.08
N ASN A 176 12.20 4.00 14.49
CA ASN A 176 11.89 4.70 13.23
C ASN A 176 11.69 6.19 13.49
N ILE A 177 12.77 6.93 13.71
CA ILE A 177 12.76 8.37 13.47
C ILE A 177 12.88 8.55 11.96
N ARG A 178 11.75 8.51 11.24
CA ARG A 178 11.71 8.88 9.82
C ARG A 178 11.54 10.39 9.72
N TYR A 179 12.53 11.05 9.14
CA TYR A 179 12.39 12.42 8.65
C TYR A 179 11.90 12.33 7.21
N TYR A 180 10.61 12.53 6.98
CA TYR A 180 10.07 12.74 5.64
C TYR A 180 10.68 14.03 5.07
N SER A 181 11.59 13.90 4.10
CA SER A 181 12.03 15.07 3.34
C SER A 181 10.95 15.37 2.30
N HIS A 182 10.38 16.58 2.42
CA HIS A 182 9.42 17.16 1.50
C HIS A 182 10.16 17.69 0.26
#